data_AF-A0A2D4MMZ8-F1
#
_entry.id   AF-A0A2D4MMZ8-F1
#
_cell.length_a   1.000
_cell.length_b   1.000
_cell.length_c   1.000
_cell.angle_alpha   90.00
_cell.angle_beta   90.00
_cell.angle_gamma   90.00
#
_symmetry.space_group_name_H-M   'P 1'
#
loop_
_entity.id
_entity.type
_entity.pdbx_description
1 polymer ?
#
loop_
_entity_poly.entity_id
_entity_poly.type
_entity_poly.pdbx_seq_one_letter_code
_entity_poly.pdbx_strand_id
1 'polypeptide(L)'
;MRDEIYKMARDEPLIYKGKEIETLKQIPKRVRELRRDYHFLTLQLVKHKVLFRWLIPEGMLISWQDKKFKIDNLDNAQEFYDHYLVMDEDQGSREQIESKSQEKQQIEETNQDERGR
;
A
#
# COMPACT_ATOMS: atom_id res chain seq x y z
N MET A 1 18.04 18.98 1.81
CA MET A 1 17.01 19.62 0.97
C MET A 1 15.85 18.69 0.59
N ARG A 2 15.99 17.66 -0.26
CA ARG A 2 14.83 16.80 -0.64
C ARG A 2 14.14 16.11 0.55
N ASP A 3 14.91 15.49 1.44
CA ASP A 3 14.35 14.82 2.61
C ASP A 3 13.74 15.78 3.65
N GLU A 4 14.17 17.04 3.66
CA GLU A 4 13.60 18.08 4.53
C GLU A 4 12.22 18.50 4.02
N ILE A 5 12.06 18.64 2.69
CA ILE A 5 10.76 18.92 2.06
C ILE A 5 9.77 17.81 2.39
N TYR A 6 10.17 16.53 2.30
CA TYR A 6 9.29 15.42 2.65
C TYR A 6 8.93 15.36 4.14
N LYS A 7 9.81 15.83 5.02
CA LYS A 7 9.50 15.94 6.46
C LYS A 7 8.49 17.06 6.70
N MET A 8 8.73 18.24 6.13
CA MET A 8 7.83 19.39 6.25
C MET A 8 6.44 19.09 5.68
N ALA A 9 6.37 18.46 4.51
CA ALA A 9 5.10 18.08 3.87
C ALA A 9 4.32 16.97 4.61
N ARG A 10 4.96 16.28 5.57
CA ARG A 10 4.27 15.30 6.43
C ARG A 10 3.53 15.98 7.57
N ASP A 11 4.08 17.08 8.07
CA ASP A 11 3.57 17.80 9.23
C ASP A 11 2.59 18.90 8.82
N GLU A 12 2.83 19.57 7.70
CA GLU A 12 1.96 20.64 7.17
C GLU A 12 1.57 20.40 5.71
N PRO A 13 0.27 20.60 5.35
CA PRO A 13 -0.18 20.49 3.98
C PRO A 13 0.42 21.61 3.12
N LEU A 14 1.10 21.24 2.03
CA LEU A 14 1.68 22.23 1.11
C LEU A 14 0.56 22.87 0.28
N ILE A 15 0.34 24.17 0.45
CA ILE A 15 -0.64 24.91 -0.35
C ILE A 15 0.09 25.74 -1.41
N TYR A 16 -0.23 25.52 -2.68
CA TYR A 16 0.25 26.34 -3.78
C TYR A 16 -0.93 26.84 -4.61
N LYS A 17 -1.02 28.17 -4.77
CA LYS A 17 -2.11 28.83 -5.52
C LYS A 17 -3.52 28.42 -5.03
N GLY A 18 -3.67 28.24 -3.71
CA GLY A 18 -4.93 27.86 -3.08
C GLY A 18 -5.33 26.38 -3.27
N LYS A 19 -4.44 25.56 -3.84
CA LYS A 19 -4.62 24.11 -3.93
C LYS A 19 -3.62 23.39 -3.04
N GLU A 20 -4.09 22.38 -2.33
CA GLU A 20 -3.24 21.46 -1.58
C GLU A 20 -2.46 20.58 -2.56
N ILE A 21 -1.16 20.44 -2.31
CA ILE A 21 -0.25 19.60 -3.09
C ILE A 21 0.25 18.48 -2.19
N GLU A 22 -0.02 17.25 -2.60
CA GLU A 22 0.61 16.07 -2.03
C GLU A 22 1.99 15.84 -2.66
N THR A 23 3.04 15.84 -1.85
CA THR A 23 4.39 15.52 -2.32
C THR A 23 4.72 14.05 -2.08
N LEU A 24 4.90 13.30 -3.18
CA LEU A 24 5.25 11.87 -3.12
C LEU A 24 6.72 11.63 -3.48
N LYS A 25 7.30 10.57 -2.93
CA LYS A 25 8.62 10.09 -3.36
C LYS A 25 8.52 9.51 -4.77
N GLN A 26 9.44 9.90 -5.65
CA GLN A 26 9.51 9.31 -6.99
C GLN A 26 10.02 7.87 -6.88
N ILE A 27 9.18 6.91 -7.29
CA ILE A 27 9.54 5.49 -7.33
C ILE A 27 9.76 5.08 -8.80
N PRO A 28 10.92 4.49 -9.14
CA PRO A 28 11.20 4.00 -10.50
C PRO A 28 10.09 3.07 -11.00
N LYS A 29 9.74 3.17 -12.29
CA LYS A 29 8.66 2.39 -12.89
C LYS A 29 8.86 0.88 -12.70
N ARG A 30 10.10 0.39 -12.87
CA ARG A 30 10.48 -1.02 -12.65
C ARG A 30 10.11 -1.52 -11.25
N VAL A 31 10.39 -0.72 -10.22
CA VAL A 31 10.05 -1.07 -8.82
C VAL A 31 8.53 -1.10 -8.63
N ARG A 32 7.79 -0.22 -9.29
CA ARG A 32 6.32 -0.19 -9.23
C ARG A 32 5.69 -1.42 -9.89
N GLU A 33 6.24 -1.86 -11.01
CA GLU A 33 5.80 -3.06 -11.71
C GLU A 33 6.02 -4.30 -10.84
N LEU A 34 7.20 -4.45 -10.23
CA LEU A 34 7.49 -5.56 -9.31
C LEU A 34 6.54 -5.62 -8.11
N ARG A 35 6.09 -4.47 -7.58
CA ARG A 35 5.15 -4.43 -6.46
C ARG A 35 3.74 -4.88 -6.83
N ARG A 36 3.35 -4.82 -8.12
CA ARG A 36 2.04 -5.32 -8.56
C ARG A 36 1.92 -6.82 -8.35
N ASP A 37 3.01 -7.56 -8.48
CA ASP A 37 3.00 -9.01 -8.30
C ASP A 37 2.70 -9.40 -6.84
N TYR A 38 3.04 -8.55 -5.88
CA TYR A 38 2.73 -8.73 -4.45
C TYR A 38 1.36 -8.17 -4.02
N HIS A 39 0.56 -7.66 -4.96
CA HIS A 39 -0.72 -7.01 -4.67
C HIS A 39 -1.68 -7.93 -3.91
N PHE A 40 -1.74 -9.22 -4.28
CA PHE A 40 -2.57 -10.21 -3.60
C PHE A 40 -2.28 -10.29 -2.09
N LEU A 41 -1.00 -10.24 -1.72
CA LEU A 41 -0.56 -10.31 -0.34
C LEU A 41 -0.87 -8.99 0.38
N THR A 42 -0.66 -7.86 -0.28
CA THR A 42 -0.92 -6.55 0.35
C THR A 42 -2.38 -6.32 0.68
N LEU A 43 -3.32 -6.76 -0.18
CA LEU A 43 -4.75 -6.69 0.09
C LEU A 43 -5.13 -7.40 1.38
N GLN A 44 -4.50 -8.55 1.59
CA GLN A 44 -4.75 -9.42 2.74
C GLN A 44 -4.10 -8.85 3.99
N LEU A 45 -2.87 -8.34 3.90
CA LEU A 45 -2.23 -7.63 5.01
C LEU A 45 -3.04 -6.42 5.47
N VAL A 46 -3.59 -5.64 4.53
CA VAL A 46 -4.48 -4.51 4.85
C VAL A 46 -5.77 -5.00 5.52
N LYS A 47 -6.37 -6.10 5.03
CA LYS A 47 -7.57 -6.71 5.62
C LYS A 47 -7.34 -7.12 7.08
N HIS A 48 -6.20 -7.71 7.39
CA HIS A 48 -5.83 -8.13 8.75
C HIS A 48 -5.20 -6.99 9.59
N LYS A 49 -5.22 -5.74 9.10
CA LYS A 49 -4.62 -4.54 9.75
C LYS A 49 -3.15 -4.73 10.13
N VAL A 50 -2.41 -5.48 9.31
CA VAL A 50 -1.00 -5.80 9.55
C VAL A 50 -0.10 -4.74 8.92
N LEU A 51 0.87 -4.29 9.71
CA LEU A 51 1.86 -3.33 9.24
C LEU A 51 2.89 -4.03 8.36
N PHE A 52 3.15 -3.43 7.19
CA PHE A 52 4.20 -3.87 6.28
C PHE A 52 4.96 -2.69 5.69
N ARG A 53 6.21 -2.93 5.30
CA ARG A 53 7.09 -1.94 4.69
C ARG A 53 7.80 -2.52 3.48
N TRP A 54 7.70 -1.82 2.36
CA TRP A 54 8.45 -2.16 1.16
C TRP A 54 9.96 -1.94 1.36
N LEU A 55 10.75 -2.95 1.01
CA LEU A 55 12.18 -2.80 0.80
C LEU A 55 12.40 -2.41 -0.67
N ILE A 56 13.33 -1.50 -0.92
CA ILE A 56 13.74 -1.09 -2.27
C ILE A 56 15.11 -1.73 -2.51
N PRO A 57 15.37 -2.42 -3.65
CA PRO A 57 14.54 -2.49 -4.86
C PRO A 57 13.47 -3.60 -4.87
N GLU A 58 13.68 -4.69 -4.13
CA GLU A 58 12.81 -5.86 -4.07
C GLU A 58 12.59 -6.30 -2.62
N GLY A 59 11.41 -6.86 -2.35
CA GLY A 59 11.04 -7.42 -1.05
C GLY A 59 10.16 -6.53 -0.17
N MET A 60 9.63 -7.15 0.89
CA MET A 60 8.68 -6.57 1.83
C MET A 60 8.97 -7.11 3.24
N LEU A 61 8.92 -6.21 4.23
CA LEU A 61 9.02 -6.56 5.63
C LEU A 61 7.62 -6.48 6.25
N ILE A 62 7.12 -7.61 6.73
CA ILE A 62 5.81 -7.73 7.37
C ILE A 62 6.03 -7.92 8.87
N SER A 63 5.30 -7.19 9.71
CA SER A 63 5.26 -7.46 11.15
C SER A 63 3.94 -8.16 11.51
N TRP A 64 3.96 -9.49 11.58
CA TRP A 64 2.81 -10.33 11.91
C TRP A 64 2.97 -10.91 13.31
N GLN A 65 2.01 -10.68 14.22
CA GLN A 65 2.01 -11.18 15.61
C GLN A 65 3.36 -10.96 16.33
N ASP A 66 3.87 -9.72 16.33
CA ASP A 66 5.16 -9.31 16.91
C ASP A 66 6.42 -9.96 16.29
N LYS A 67 6.27 -10.77 15.23
CA LYS A 67 7.36 -11.34 14.45
C LYS A 67 7.54 -10.56 13.15
N LYS A 68 8.80 -10.35 12.76
CA LYS A 68 9.15 -9.68 11.50
C LYS A 68 9.53 -10.73 10.46
N PHE A 69 8.78 -10.76 9.38
CA PHE A 69 9.04 -11.62 8.24
C PHE A 69 9.60 -10.78 7.10
N LYS A 70 10.70 -11.24 6.52
CA LYS A 70 11.31 -10.64 5.33
C LYS A 70 10.95 -11.51 4.14
N ILE A 71 10.18 -10.95 3.23
CA ILE A 71 9.81 -11.57 1.98
C ILE A 71 10.69 -10.94 0.92
N ASP A 72 11.59 -11.71 0.34
CA ASP A 72 12.45 -11.25 -0.76
C ASP A 72 11.89 -11.67 -2.13
N ASN A 73 11.19 -12.81 -2.18
CA ASN A 73 10.69 -13.43 -3.41
C ASN A 73 9.17 -13.62 -3.38
N LEU A 74 8.57 -13.72 -4.57
CA LEU A 74 7.14 -14.01 -4.74
C LEU A 74 6.74 -15.38 -4.16
N ASP A 75 7.63 -16.37 -4.30
CA ASP A 75 7.43 -17.72 -3.75
C ASP A 75 7.28 -17.70 -2.23
N ASN A 76 8.20 -17.00 -1.54
CA ASN A 76 8.11 -16.78 -0.09
C ASN A 76 6.84 -15.99 0.31
N ALA A 77 6.31 -15.13 -0.57
CA ALA A 77 5.04 -14.45 -0.34
C ALA A 77 3.85 -15.39 -0.42
N GLN A 78 3.88 -16.33 -1.37
CA GLN A 78 2.87 -17.37 -1.51
C GLN A 78 2.88 -18.28 -0.28
N GLU A 79 4.05 -18.75 0.15
CA GLU A 79 4.19 -19.57 1.35
C GLU A 79 3.70 -18.84 2.61
N PHE A 80 3.99 -17.54 2.72
CA PHE A 80 3.47 -16.72 3.83
C PHE A 80 1.94 -16.62 3.79
N TYR A 81 1.37 -16.43 2.60
CA TYR A 81 -0.07 -16.40 2.41
C TYR A 81 -0.72 -17.73 2.81
N ASP A 82 -0.19 -18.85 2.33
CA ASP A 82 -0.75 -20.18 2.61
C ASP A 82 -0.63 -20.56 4.09
N HIS A 83 0.50 -20.23 4.75
CA HIS A 83 0.71 -20.60 6.15
C HIS A 83 -0.03 -19.71 7.16
N TYR A 84 -0.07 -18.39 6.92
CA TYR A 84 -0.53 -17.44 7.94
C TYR A 84 -1.92 -16.85 7.65
N LEU A 85 -2.31 -16.75 6.38
CA LEU A 85 -3.58 -16.13 5.97
C LEU A 85 -4.70 -17.16 5.76
N VAL A 86 -4.40 -18.32 5.17
CA VAL A 86 -5.40 -19.41 5.00
C VAL A 86 -5.84 -19.99 6.34
N MET A 87 -4.96 -20.01 7.35
CA MET A 87 -5.31 -20.50 8.69
C MET A 87 -6.16 -19.50 9.52
N ASP A 88 -6.23 -18.22 9.14
CA ASP A 88 -6.91 -17.16 9.90
C ASP A 88 -8.33 -16.85 9.38
N GLU A 89 -8.72 -17.42 8.23
CA GLU A 89 -10.08 -17.25 7.66
C GLU A 89 -11.20 -17.81 8.58
N ASP A 90 -10.89 -18.73 9.49
CA ASP A 90 -11.85 -19.30 10.44
C ASP A 90 -12.25 -18.33 11.57
N GLN A 91 -11.55 -17.19 11.77
CA GLN A 91 -11.82 -16.27 12.90
C GLN A 91 -12.35 -14.87 12.52
N GLY A 92 -12.30 -14.48 11.24
CA GLY A 92 -12.46 -13.08 10.82
C GLY A 92 -13.86 -12.62 10.39
N SER A 93 -14.93 -13.39 10.66
CA SER A 93 -16.29 -13.06 10.21
C SER A 93 -17.00 -12.00 11.07
N ARG A 94 -16.30 -10.94 11.50
CA ARG A 94 -16.97 -9.82 12.19
C ARG A 94 -16.13 -8.56 12.33
N GLU A 95 -15.74 -7.90 11.23
CA GLU A 95 -15.70 -6.44 11.29
C GLU A 95 -15.80 -5.77 9.93
N GLN A 96 -16.81 -4.92 9.90
CA GLN A 96 -17.25 -4.07 8.82
C GLN A 96 -16.28 -2.90 8.60
N ILE A 97 -16.20 -2.50 7.33
CA ILE A 97 -16.11 -1.10 6.88
C ILE A 97 -14.73 -0.41 7.01
N GLU A 98 -14.44 0.38 5.96
CA GLU A 98 -13.40 1.39 5.86
C GLU A 98 -11.95 0.92 5.66
N SER A 99 -11.67 0.45 4.45
CA SER A 99 -10.42 0.82 3.78
C SER A 99 -10.65 0.94 2.27
N LYS A 100 -11.60 1.81 1.90
CA LYS A 100 -11.72 2.32 0.54
C LYS A 100 -10.70 3.44 0.25
N SER A 101 -9.62 3.54 1.02
CA SER A 101 -8.65 4.64 0.95
C SER A 101 -7.19 4.24 0.71
N GLN A 102 -6.85 2.95 0.57
CA GLN A 102 -5.45 2.58 0.30
C GLN A 102 -5.18 2.01 -1.10
N GLU A 103 -6.22 1.81 -1.91
CA GLU A 103 -6.03 1.36 -3.29
C GLU A 103 -6.99 1.99 -4.32
N LYS A 104 -7.58 3.13 -3.98
CA LYS A 104 -8.41 3.95 -4.89
C LYS A 104 -8.06 5.43 -4.77
N GLN A 105 -6.79 5.76 -5.02
CA GLN A 105 -6.35 7.13 -5.31
C GLN A 105 -5.48 7.22 -6.58
N GLN A 106 -5.32 6.13 -7.34
CA GLN A 106 -4.41 6.15 -8.49
C GLN A 106 -5.01 5.74 -9.84
N ILE A 107 -6.24 5.24 -9.93
CA ILE A 107 -6.87 4.91 -11.21
C ILE A 107 -8.40 5.06 -11.04
N GLU A 108 -9.07 5.81 -11.92
CA GLU A 108 -10.51 6.15 -11.95
C GLU A 108 -10.96 7.49 -11.32
N GLU A 109 -10.48 8.60 -11.89
CA GLU A 109 -11.35 9.74 -12.23
C GLU A 109 -11.04 10.19 -13.67
N THR A 110 -11.08 9.25 -14.61
CA THR A 110 -10.89 9.55 -16.04
C THR A 110 -12.09 9.16 -16.89
N ASN A 111 -13.29 8.98 -16.32
CA ASN A 111 -14.43 8.53 -17.13
C ASN A 111 -15.83 8.97 -16.68
N GLN A 112 -16.04 10.12 -16.03
CA GLN A 112 -17.38 10.73 -15.95
C GLN A 112 -17.27 12.25 -15.86
N ASP A 113 -17.06 12.93 -16.99
CA ASP A 113 -17.68 14.25 -17.24
C ASP A 113 -17.62 14.71 -18.72
N GLU A 114 -17.68 13.77 -19.67
CA GLU A 114 -17.87 14.09 -21.10
C GLU A 114 -19.29 13.84 -21.63
N ARG A 115 -20.33 13.87 -20.78
CA ARG A 115 -21.73 13.89 -21.26
C ARG A 115 -22.61 14.80 -20.42
N GLY A 116 -22.77 16.03 -20.88
CA GLY A 116 -23.76 16.95 -20.32
C GLY A 116 -23.59 18.39 -20.79
N ARG A 117 -23.51 18.60 -22.11
CA ARG A 117 -23.89 19.86 -22.74
C ARG A 117 -25.13 19.61 -23.57
#